data_AF-A0AAW5QNH0-F1
#
_entry.id   AF-A0AAW5QNH0-F1
#
_cell.length_a   1.000
_cell.length_b   1.000
_cell.length_c   1.000
_cell.angle_alpha   90.00
_cell.angle_beta   90.00
_cell.angle_gamma   90.00
#
_symmetry.space_group_name_H-M   'P 1'
#
loop_
_entity.id
_entity.type
_entity.pdbx_description
1 polymer ?
#
loop_
_entity_poly.entity_id
_entity_poly.type
_entity_poly.pdbx_seq_one_letter_code
_entity_poly.pdbx_strand_id
1 'polypeptide(L)'
;MTARLTPLRYAHRIERGLCISVGGDFSYGGQLTKNPIHPEWETIYGPGDPYSLRDLATIYTPRQAPRRPDRSVGLGRNVTMFDTARKWAYPQWWHHRHGTVDQWLQLVLQRCHGINSEFADPLPFIEVRATAYSIGKWIWRNFDEGTFRARQAARGSKGGKVMSSAKREANRKRATKFNLATALEFAQ
;
A
#
# COMPACT_ATOMS: atom_id res chain seq x y z
N MET A 1 -14.45 -11.49 -22.27
CA MET A 1 -13.35 -12.49 -22.37
C MET A 1 -12.45 -12.31 -21.15
N THR A 2 -12.46 -13.25 -20.20
CA THR A 2 -11.57 -13.20 -19.04
C THR A 2 -10.20 -13.77 -19.43
N ALA A 3 -9.16 -12.94 -19.35
CA ALA A 3 -7.79 -13.36 -19.67
C ALA A 3 -7.33 -14.48 -18.72
N ARG A 4 -6.63 -15.49 -19.27
CA ARG A 4 -6.11 -16.62 -18.47
C ARG A 4 -5.01 -16.11 -17.53
N LEU A 5 -5.14 -16.40 -16.24
CA LEU A 5 -4.24 -15.88 -15.20
C LEU A 5 -2.80 -16.40 -15.33
N THR A 6 -2.62 -17.64 -15.78
CA THR A 6 -1.29 -18.28 -15.89
C THR A 6 -0.41 -17.60 -16.96
N PRO A 7 -0.87 -17.38 -18.21
CA PRO A 7 -0.13 -16.59 -19.19
C PRO A 7 0.20 -15.16 -18.73
N LEU A 8 -0.73 -14.47 -18.06
CA LEU A 8 -0.50 -13.11 -17.55
C LEU A 8 0.63 -13.06 -16.53
N ARG A 9 0.66 -14.02 -15.60
CA ARG A 9 1.75 -14.13 -14.62
C ARG A 9 3.08 -14.43 -15.30
N TYR A 10 3.09 -15.20 -16.38
CA TYR A 10 4.30 -15.50 -17.13
C TYR A 10 4.80 -14.27 -17.89
N ALA A 11 3.92 -13.53 -18.56
CA ALA A 11 4.23 -12.27 -19.23
C ALA A 11 4.85 -11.25 -18.26
N HIS A 12 4.28 -11.08 -17.06
CA HIS A 12 4.83 -10.16 -16.06
C HIS A 12 6.24 -10.56 -15.56
N ARG A 13 6.54 -11.86 -15.51
CA ARG A 13 7.90 -12.33 -15.16
C ARG A 13 8.90 -11.98 -16.25
N ILE A 14 8.51 -12.15 -17.52
CA ILE A 14 9.36 -11.81 -18.67
C ILE A 14 9.62 -10.31 -18.72
N GLU A 15 8.58 -9.49 -18.58
CA GLU A 15 8.68 -8.03 -18.48
C GLU A 15 9.68 -7.62 -17.39
N ARG A 16 9.58 -8.21 -16.19
CA ARG A 16 10.54 -7.97 -15.11
C ARG A 16 11.97 -8.35 -15.49
N GLY A 17 12.15 -9.52 -16.12
CA GLY A 17 13.47 -9.99 -16.56
C GLY A 17 14.09 -9.10 -17.64
N LEU A 18 13.29 -8.62 -18.59
CA LEU A 18 13.71 -7.68 -19.63
C LEU A 18 14.08 -6.32 -19.05
N CYS A 19 13.26 -5.81 -18.13
CA CYS A 19 13.53 -4.54 -17.45
C CYS A 19 14.84 -4.61 -16.64
N ILE A 20 15.14 -5.74 -15.98
CA ILE A 20 16.45 -5.94 -15.34
C ILE A 20 17.58 -5.95 -16.39
N SER A 21 17.42 -6.67 -17.51
CA SER A 21 18.51 -6.82 -18.49
C SER A 21 18.93 -5.51 -19.14
N VAL A 22 18.00 -4.57 -19.30
CA VAL A 22 18.29 -3.26 -19.91
C VAL A 22 18.51 -2.15 -18.87
N GLY A 23 18.50 -2.48 -17.57
CA GLY A 23 18.54 -1.47 -16.51
C GLY A 23 17.36 -0.49 -16.56
N GLY A 24 16.21 -0.94 -17.05
CA GLY A 24 15.01 -0.13 -17.24
C GLY A 24 14.34 0.27 -15.93
N ASP A 25 13.53 1.33 -15.99
CA ASP A 25 12.74 1.78 -14.86
C ASP A 25 11.50 0.89 -14.66
N PHE A 26 11.47 0.14 -13.54
CA PHE A 26 10.30 -0.66 -13.15
C PHE A 26 9.04 0.16 -12.85
N SER A 27 9.21 1.48 -12.71
CA SER A 27 8.15 2.45 -12.45
C SER A 27 7.52 3.00 -13.73
N TYR A 28 8.06 2.64 -14.90
CA TYR A 28 7.53 3.12 -16.17
C TYR A 28 6.12 2.56 -16.44
N GLY A 29 5.13 3.46 -16.49
CA GLY A 29 3.71 3.10 -16.62
C GLY A 29 3.18 2.98 -18.07
N GLY A 30 4.05 2.99 -19.08
CA GLY A 30 3.66 2.83 -20.49
C GLY A 30 2.93 4.03 -21.12
N GLN A 31 2.91 5.19 -20.45
CA GLN A 31 2.17 6.38 -20.93
C GLN A 31 2.97 7.27 -21.88
N LEU A 32 4.30 7.15 -21.89
CA LEU A 32 5.20 8.01 -22.65
C LEU A 32 6.14 7.17 -23.48
N THR A 33 5.92 7.07 -24.79
CA THR A 33 6.79 6.28 -25.68
C THR A 33 7.47 7.21 -26.68
N LYS A 34 8.73 6.93 -26.99
CA LYS A 34 9.42 7.60 -28.10
C LYS A 34 8.76 7.21 -29.43
N ASN A 35 8.58 8.17 -30.32
CA ASN A 35 8.11 7.96 -31.69
C ASN A 35 9.22 7.30 -32.59
N PRO A 36 9.09 6.02 -32.98
CA PRO A 36 10.17 5.25 -33.62
C PRO A 36 10.65 5.77 -34.99
N ILE A 37 9.97 6.74 -35.61
CA ILE A 37 10.38 7.35 -36.89
C ILE A 37 11.19 8.65 -36.74
N HIS A 38 11.47 9.10 -35.51
CA HIS A 38 12.22 10.35 -35.31
C HIS A 38 13.73 10.16 -35.59
N PRO A 39 14.38 11.04 -36.38
CA PRO A 39 15.79 10.86 -36.79
C PRO A 39 16.80 10.83 -35.64
N GLU A 40 16.51 11.49 -34.53
CA GLU A 40 17.42 11.54 -33.37
C GLU A 40 17.38 10.29 -32.48
N TRP A 41 16.49 9.33 -32.75
CA TRP A 41 16.35 8.14 -31.92
C TRP A 41 16.83 6.90 -32.64
N GLU A 42 17.59 6.08 -31.92
CA GLU A 42 17.98 4.76 -32.37
C GLU A 42 16.78 3.80 -32.26
N THR A 43 16.24 3.41 -33.42
CA THR A 43 15.14 2.45 -33.51
C THR A 43 15.69 1.09 -33.91
N ILE A 44 15.54 0.12 -33.01
CA ILE A 44 15.93 -1.27 -33.26
C ILE A 44 14.70 -2.02 -33.77
N TYR A 45 14.79 -2.57 -34.98
CA TYR A 45 13.74 -3.40 -35.57
C TYR A 45 13.95 -4.87 -35.19
N GLY A 46 12.88 -5.50 -34.71
CA GLY A 46 12.84 -6.95 -34.47
C GLY A 46 12.62 -7.76 -35.76
N PRO A 47 12.59 -9.09 -35.66
CA PRO A 47 12.20 -9.98 -36.74
C PRO A 47 10.76 -9.72 -37.20
N GLY A 48 10.45 -10.08 -38.45
CA GLY A 48 9.11 -9.92 -39.01
C GLY A 48 8.05 -10.80 -38.36
N ASP A 49 8.47 -11.87 -37.69
CA ASP A 49 7.59 -12.78 -36.96
C ASP A 49 7.38 -12.33 -35.50
N PRO A 50 6.17 -12.47 -34.93
CA PRO A 50 5.90 -12.15 -33.53
C PRO A 50 6.70 -13.02 -32.57
N TYR A 51 7.27 -12.40 -31.53
CA TYR A 51 7.89 -13.13 -30.44
C TYR A 51 6.87 -13.91 -29.61
N SER A 52 7.20 -15.15 -29.27
CA SER A 52 6.54 -15.84 -28.17
C SER A 52 7.09 -15.35 -26.83
N LEU A 53 6.30 -15.50 -25.77
CA LEU A 53 6.76 -15.20 -24.40
C LEU A 53 8.03 -15.99 -24.03
N ARG A 54 8.19 -17.22 -24.55
CA ARG A 54 9.38 -18.03 -24.30
C ARG A 54 10.63 -17.40 -24.92
N ASP A 55 10.51 -16.78 -26.10
CA ASP A 55 11.63 -16.19 -26.83
C ASP A 55 12.17 -14.94 -26.11
N LEU A 56 11.32 -14.27 -25.33
CA LEU A 56 11.65 -13.08 -24.57
C LEU A 56 12.23 -13.37 -23.18
N ALA A 57 12.35 -14.64 -22.78
CA ALA A 57 12.85 -15.01 -21.46
C ALA A 57 14.37 -14.80 -21.34
N THR A 58 14.79 -13.89 -20.45
CA THR A 58 16.21 -13.63 -20.14
C THR A 58 16.70 -14.42 -18.92
N ILE A 59 18.01 -14.46 -18.70
CA ILE A 59 18.63 -15.05 -17.48
C ILE A 59 18.11 -14.41 -16.18
N TYR A 60 17.61 -13.17 -16.26
CA TYR A 60 17.06 -12.43 -15.13
C TYR A 60 15.57 -12.68 -14.92
N THR A 61 14.92 -13.47 -15.79
CA THR A 61 13.50 -13.81 -15.65
C THR A 61 13.28 -14.60 -14.36
N PRO A 62 12.58 -14.04 -13.35
CA PRO A 62 12.45 -14.69 -12.06
C PRO A 62 11.61 -15.97 -12.19
N ARG A 63 11.94 -17.02 -11.42
CA ARG A 63 11.15 -18.27 -11.39
C ARG A 63 9.74 -18.09 -10.83
N GLN A 64 9.56 -17.14 -9.92
CA GLN A 64 8.27 -16.76 -9.37
C GLN A 64 8.10 -15.25 -9.53
N ALA A 65 6.90 -14.80 -9.91
CA ALA A 65 6.59 -13.38 -9.86
C ALA A 65 6.75 -12.92 -8.39
N PRO A 66 7.42 -11.79 -8.13
CA PRO A 66 7.53 -11.29 -6.77
C PRO A 66 6.12 -11.12 -6.20
N ARG A 67 5.85 -11.77 -5.05
CA ARG A 67 4.52 -11.80 -4.43
C ARG A 67 3.98 -10.40 -4.10
N ARG A 68 4.87 -9.42 -4.02
CA ARG A 68 4.59 -7.99 -3.98
C ARG A 68 5.67 -7.31 -4.82
N PRO A 69 5.33 -6.41 -5.75
CA PRO A 69 6.35 -5.50 -6.29
C PRO A 69 6.99 -4.81 -5.09
N ASP A 70 8.31 -4.66 -5.12
CA ASP A 70 9.05 -3.99 -4.06
C ASP A 70 8.50 -2.57 -3.91
N ARG A 71 7.61 -2.43 -2.94
CA ARG A 71 6.70 -1.29 -2.78
C ARG A 71 7.45 -0.06 -2.28
N SER A 72 8.69 -0.26 -1.85
CA SER A 72 9.60 0.73 -1.31
C SER A 72 10.54 1.36 -2.34
N VAL A 73 10.51 0.93 -3.60
CA VAL A 73 11.40 1.47 -4.66
C VAL A 73 10.55 2.03 -5.81
N GLY A 74 10.75 3.31 -6.15
CA GLY A 74 10.08 3.95 -7.29
C GLY A 74 8.59 4.27 -7.09
N LEU A 75 7.74 3.94 -8.07
CA LEU A 75 6.30 4.28 -8.12
C LEU A 75 5.45 3.71 -6.95
N GLY A 76 5.97 2.71 -6.23
CA GLY A 76 5.25 2.06 -5.14
C GLY A 76 5.14 2.91 -3.86
N ARG A 77 5.97 3.95 -3.71
CA ARG A 77 6.10 4.73 -2.46
C ARG A 77 4.81 5.44 -2.07
N ASN A 78 4.16 6.13 -3.02
CA ASN A 78 2.91 6.84 -2.77
C ASN A 78 1.79 5.88 -2.34
N VAL A 79 1.62 4.78 -3.08
CA VAL A 79 0.63 3.73 -2.77
C VAL A 79 0.92 3.09 -1.41
N THR A 80 2.19 2.86 -1.09
CA THR A 80 2.61 2.24 0.18
C THR A 80 2.39 3.16 1.36
N MET A 81 2.73 4.44 1.23
CA MET A 81 2.43 5.46 2.22
C MET A 81 0.91 5.56 2.43
N PHE A 82 0.14 5.64 1.35
CA PHE A 82 -1.33 5.70 1.42
C PHE A 82 -1.94 4.48 2.11
N ASP A 83 -1.55 3.26 1.70
CA ASP A 83 -2.05 2.01 2.26
C ASP A 83 -1.70 1.85 3.74
N THR A 84 -0.52 2.30 4.14
CA THR A 84 -0.03 2.20 5.51
C THR A 84 -0.70 3.26 6.39
N ALA A 85 -0.72 4.51 5.94
CA ALA A 85 -1.31 5.64 6.65
C ALA A 85 -2.82 5.45 6.84
N ARG A 86 -3.58 5.04 5.81
CA ARG A 86 -5.04 4.89 5.92
C ARG A 86 -5.45 3.81 6.93
N LYS A 87 -4.73 2.68 6.94
CA LYS A 87 -5.01 1.56 7.86
C LYS A 87 -4.74 1.96 9.31
N TRP A 88 -3.71 2.77 9.52
CA TRP A 88 -3.44 3.38 10.81
C TRP A 88 -4.51 4.41 11.17
N ALA A 89 -4.91 5.28 10.24
CA ALA A 89 -5.84 6.38 10.52
C ALA A 89 -7.27 5.91 10.85
N TYR A 90 -7.77 4.84 10.23
CA TYR A 90 -9.15 4.36 10.47
C TYR A 90 -9.50 4.15 11.95
N PRO A 91 -8.72 3.40 12.77
CA PRO A 91 -9.01 3.27 14.19
C PRO A 91 -8.75 4.56 14.99
N GLN A 92 -7.81 5.42 14.56
CA GLN A 92 -7.45 6.64 15.30
C GLN A 92 -8.57 7.68 15.29
N TRP A 93 -9.37 7.73 14.22
CA TRP A 93 -10.50 8.65 14.13
C TRP A 93 -11.41 8.56 15.37
N TRP A 94 -11.62 7.37 15.94
CA TRP A 94 -12.45 7.20 17.13
C TRP A 94 -11.98 8.05 18.33
N HIS A 95 -10.66 8.15 18.51
CA HIS A 95 -10.06 8.89 19.63
C HIS A 95 -10.05 10.42 19.39
N HIS A 96 -10.02 10.84 18.11
CA HIS A 96 -9.87 12.25 17.73
C HIS A 96 -11.16 12.89 17.17
N ARG A 97 -12.29 12.17 17.17
CA ARG A 97 -13.56 12.65 16.60
C ARG A 97 -14.15 13.90 17.27
N HIS A 98 -13.80 14.15 18.53
CA HIS A 98 -14.26 15.32 19.29
C HIS A 98 -13.36 16.55 19.10
N GLY A 99 -12.24 16.40 18.39
CA GLY A 99 -11.34 17.49 18.06
C GLY A 99 -11.77 18.27 16.83
N THR A 100 -10.90 19.16 16.37
CA THR A 100 -11.12 19.92 15.13
C THR A 100 -10.61 19.18 13.89
N VAL A 101 -11.19 19.51 12.72
CA VAL A 101 -10.72 18.99 11.42
C VAL A 101 -9.23 19.27 11.22
N ASP A 102 -8.77 20.47 11.59
CA ASP A 102 -7.38 20.87 11.39
C ASP A 102 -6.42 20.04 12.25
N GLN A 103 -6.76 19.80 13.53
CA GLN A 103 -5.99 18.92 14.40
C GLN A 103 -5.92 17.50 13.83
N TRP A 104 -7.03 17.00 13.30
CA TRP A 104 -7.08 15.70 12.64
C TRP A 104 -6.19 15.64 11.38
N LEU A 105 -6.26 16.66 10.51
CA LEU A 105 -5.44 16.71 9.31
C LEU A 105 -3.94 16.81 9.63
N GLN A 106 -3.56 17.58 10.65
CA GLN A 106 -2.18 17.67 11.13
C GLN A 106 -1.67 16.34 11.67
N LEU A 107 -2.49 15.62 12.44
CA LEU A 107 -2.14 14.28 12.94
C LEU A 107 -1.87 13.28 11.79
N VAL A 108 -2.75 13.27 10.78
CA VAL A 108 -2.58 12.39 9.62
C VAL A 108 -1.36 12.80 8.80
N LEU A 109 -1.09 14.11 8.67
CA LEU A 109 0.10 14.64 8.01
C LEU A 109 1.38 14.19 8.71
N GLN A 110 1.44 14.34 10.04
CA GLN A 110 2.59 13.91 10.84
C GLN A 110 2.85 12.41 10.67
N ARG A 111 1.79 11.58 10.63
CA ARG A 111 1.94 10.15 10.36
C ARG A 111 2.49 9.86 8.97
N CYS A 112 1.96 10.53 7.94
CA CYS A 112 2.45 10.35 6.57
C CYS A 112 3.92 10.79 6.44
N HIS A 113 4.30 11.88 7.11
CA HIS A 113 5.68 12.33 7.15
C HIS A 113 6.60 11.30 7.83
N GLY A 114 6.17 10.71 8.95
CA GLY A 114 6.94 9.64 9.60
C GLY A 114 7.16 8.43 8.71
N ILE A 115 6.14 8.00 7.96
CA ILE A 115 6.27 6.90 6.98
C ILE A 115 7.22 7.31 5.84
N ASN A 116 7.15 8.55 5.36
CA ASN A 116 8.01 9.04 4.29
C ASN A 116 9.50 9.05 4.68
N SER A 117 9.80 9.30 5.96
CA SER A 117 11.16 9.24 6.51
C SER A 117 11.75 7.83 6.54
N GLU A 118 10.93 6.78 6.43
CA GLU A 118 11.39 5.39 6.38
C GLU A 118 11.80 4.96 4.95
N PHE A 119 11.48 5.75 3.92
CA PHE A 119 11.88 5.45 2.55
C PHE A 119 13.35 5.81 2.31
N ALA A 120 14.05 4.97 1.53
CA ALA A 120 15.43 5.22 1.13
C ALA A 120 15.58 6.52 0.30
N ASP A 121 14.56 6.83 -0.51
CA ASP A 121 14.43 8.09 -1.23
C ASP A 121 13.06 8.71 -0.92
N PRO A 122 13.00 9.74 -0.04
CA PRO A 122 11.75 10.34 0.40
C PRO A 122 10.96 11.03 -0.71
N LEU A 123 9.63 10.98 -0.64
CA LEU A 123 8.75 11.74 -1.53
C LEU A 123 8.80 13.24 -1.22
N PRO A 124 8.55 14.11 -2.23
CA PRO A 124 8.40 15.54 -2.00
C PRO A 124 7.28 15.85 -1.01
N PHE A 125 7.47 16.84 -0.15
CA PHE A 125 6.50 17.20 0.88
C PHE A 125 5.09 17.51 0.32
N ILE A 126 5.01 18.06 -0.90
CA ILE A 126 3.73 18.34 -1.57
C ILE A 126 2.93 17.04 -1.78
N GLU A 127 3.57 15.94 -2.19
CA GLU A 127 2.91 14.64 -2.36
C GLU A 127 2.48 14.04 -1.04
N VAL A 128 3.33 14.15 -0.01
CA VAL A 128 3.02 13.70 1.35
C VAL A 128 1.78 14.43 1.87
N ARG A 129 1.75 15.76 1.71
CA ARG A 129 0.61 16.60 2.10
C ARG A 129 -0.66 16.25 1.34
N ALA A 130 -0.57 16.07 0.02
CA ALA A 130 -1.72 15.68 -0.80
C ALA A 130 -2.31 14.33 -0.35
N THR A 131 -1.44 13.35 -0.08
CA THR A 131 -1.83 12.02 0.40
C THR A 131 -2.49 12.09 1.76
N ALA A 132 -1.89 12.80 2.71
CA ALA A 132 -2.42 12.98 4.05
C ALA A 132 -3.80 13.63 4.04
N TYR A 133 -3.97 14.70 3.26
CA TYR A 133 -5.24 15.42 3.16
C TYR A 133 -6.32 14.58 2.46
N SER A 134 -5.95 13.80 1.45
CA SER A 134 -6.87 12.86 0.79
C SER A 134 -7.44 11.85 1.78
N ILE A 135 -6.57 11.22 2.58
CA ILE A 135 -6.98 10.27 3.63
C ILE A 135 -7.82 10.97 4.70
N GLY A 136 -7.30 12.06 5.24
CA GLY A 136 -7.90 12.76 6.38
C GLY A 136 -9.28 13.33 6.08
N LYS A 137 -9.43 14.04 4.94
CA LYS A 137 -10.72 14.58 4.50
C LYS A 137 -11.74 13.49 4.19
N TRP A 138 -11.29 12.41 3.55
CA TRP A 138 -12.20 11.30 3.26
C TRP A 138 -12.70 10.63 4.53
N ILE A 139 -11.82 10.36 5.51
CA ILE A 139 -12.24 9.79 6.80
C ILE A 139 -13.21 10.73 7.50
N TRP A 140 -12.87 12.02 7.62
CA TRP A 140 -13.70 13.00 8.32
C TRP A 140 -15.11 13.13 7.72
N ARG A 141 -15.23 13.05 6.39
CA ARG A 141 -16.52 13.14 5.70
C ARG A 141 -17.36 11.86 5.78
N ASN A 142 -16.72 10.68 5.83
CA ASN A 142 -17.41 9.39 5.65
C ASN A 142 -17.53 8.56 6.94
N PHE A 143 -16.88 8.99 8.03
CA PHE A 143 -16.94 8.28 9.30
C PHE A 143 -17.96 8.97 10.19
N ASP A 144 -18.89 8.17 10.71
CA ASP A 144 -19.84 8.56 11.73
C ASP A 144 -19.81 7.53 12.87
N GLU A 145 -20.23 7.95 14.07
CA GLU A 145 -20.14 7.09 15.24
C GLU A 145 -20.98 5.81 15.11
N GLY A 146 -22.16 5.93 14.50
CA GLY A 146 -23.11 4.82 14.33
C GLY A 146 -22.55 3.75 13.40
N THR A 147 -22.11 4.11 12.21
CA THR A 147 -21.53 3.17 11.25
C THR A 147 -20.19 2.63 11.73
N PHE A 148 -19.39 3.42 12.45
CA PHE A 148 -18.13 2.93 12.99
C PHE A 148 -18.38 1.84 14.03
N ARG A 149 -19.31 2.05 14.97
CA ARG A 149 -19.72 1.03 15.95
C ARG A 149 -20.28 -0.21 15.26
N ALA A 150 -21.17 -0.04 14.27
CA ALA A 150 -21.74 -1.15 13.51
C ALA A 150 -20.66 -1.97 12.79
N ARG A 151 -19.71 -1.31 12.13
CA ARG A 151 -18.57 -1.95 11.47
C ARG A 151 -17.68 -2.70 12.47
N GLN A 152 -17.40 -2.12 13.63
CA GLN A 152 -16.62 -2.79 14.69
C GLN A 152 -17.36 -4.01 15.25
N ALA A 153 -18.65 -3.90 15.53
CA ALA A 153 -19.48 -5.01 15.99
C ALA A 153 -19.53 -6.16 14.96
N ALA A 154 -19.73 -5.85 13.68
CA ALA A 154 -19.72 -6.84 12.61
C ALA A 154 -18.37 -7.55 12.48
N ARG A 155 -17.25 -6.79 12.58
CA ARG A 155 -15.88 -7.35 12.55
C ARG A 155 -15.60 -8.21 13.78
N GLY A 156 -16.00 -7.76 14.97
CA GLY A 156 -15.88 -8.50 16.22
C GLY A 156 -16.66 -9.81 16.21
N SER A 157 -17.90 -9.78 15.69
CA SER A 157 -18.73 -10.98 15.53
C SER A 157 -18.10 -12.00 14.57
N LYS A 158 -17.63 -11.57 13.40
CA LYS A 158 -16.93 -12.45 12.44
C LYS A 158 -15.65 -13.04 13.05
N GLY A 159 -14.84 -12.23 13.71
CA GLY A 159 -13.62 -12.69 14.38
C GLY A 159 -13.91 -13.67 15.52
N GLY A 160 -14.96 -13.39 16.30
CA GLY A 160 -15.42 -14.27 17.38
C GLY A 160 -15.83 -15.64 16.87
N LYS A 161 -16.58 -15.72 15.76
CA LYS A 161 -17.03 -16.99 15.15
C LYS A 161 -15.87 -17.87 14.67
N VAL A 162 -14.82 -17.27 14.11
CA VAL A 162 -13.64 -18.00 13.58
C VAL A 162 -12.66 -18.38 14.71
N MET A 163 -12.68 -17.69 15.85
CA MET A 163 -11.75 -17.94 16.95
C MET A 163 -12.10 -19.18 17.78
N SER A 164 -11.08 -20.02 18.00
CA SER A 164 -11.08 -21.13 18.96
C SER A 164 -11.40 -20.66 20.40
N SER A 165 -12.04 -21.53 21.18
CA SER A 165 -12.39 -21.32 22.59
C SER A 165 -11.19 -20.88 23.43
N ALA A 166 -10.03 -21.52 23.26
CA ALA A 166 -8.79 -21.18 23.95
C ALA A 166 -8.35 -19.72 23.70
N LYS A 167 -8.51 -19.23 22.47
CA LYS A 167 -8.13 -17.87 22.09
C LYS A 167 -9.13 -16.83 22.62
N ARG A 168 -10.42 -17.19 22.74
CA ARG A 168 -11.43 -16.34 23.39
C ARG A 168 -11.15 -16.16 24.88
N GLU A 169 -10.73 -17.22 25.57
CA GLU A 169 -10.39 -17.15 26.99
C GLU A 169 -9.10 -16.36 27.24
N ALA A 170 -8.07 -16.55 26.43
CA ALA A 170 -6.85 -15.75 26.49
C ALA A 170 -7.12 -14.25 26.29
N ASN A 171 -8.02 -13.88 25.36
CA ASN A 171 -8.41 -12.49 25.17
C ASN A 171 -9.21 -11.93 26.35
N ARG A 172 -10.11 -12.71 26.95
CA ARG A 172 -10.82 -12.31 28.18
C ARG A 172 -9.85 -12.01 29.33
N LYS A 173 -8.87 -12.91 29.56
CA LYS A 173 -7.82 -12.72 30.58
C LYS A 173 -6.95 -11.49 30.33
N ARG A 174 -6.70 -11.14 29.06
CA ARG A 174 -5.98 -9.90 28.69
C ARG A 174 -6.82 -8.64 28.92
N ALA A 175 -8.11 -8.68 28.62
CA ALA A 175 -9.01 -7.54 28.81
C ALA A 175 -9.19 -7.18 30.30
N THR A 176 -9.13 -8.17 31.19
CA THR A 176 -9.18 -7.96 32.65
C THR A 176 -7.84 -7.56 33.26
N LYS A 177 -6.74 -7.56 32.48
CA LYS A 177 -5.42 -7.19 32.98
C LYS A 177 -5.34 -5.66 33.08
N PHE A 178 -5.82 -5.13 34.19
CA PHE A 178 -5.65 -3.72 34.56
C PHE A 178 -4.14 -3.42 34.65
N ASN A 179 -3.66 -2.46 33.88
CA ASN A 179 -2.24 -2.13 33.84
C ASN A 179 -1.92 -1.17 34.99
N LEU A 180 -1.56 -1.72 36.15
CA LEU A 180 -1.39 -0.99 37.41
C LEU A 180 -0.33 0.13 37.29
N ALA A 181 0.69 -0.07 36.46
CA ALA A 181 1.72 0.94 36.17
C ALA A 181 1.13 2.20 35.50
N THR A 182 0.20 2.03 34.55
CA THR A 182 -0.46 3.15 33.87
C THR A 182 -1.41 3.89 34.80
N ALA A 183 -1.99 3.23 35.81
CA ALA A 183 -2.87 3.89 36.78
C ALA A 183 -2.12 4.73 37.83
N LEU A 184 -0.86 4.38 38.13
CA LEU A 184 -0.02 5.12 39.09
C LEU A 184 0.58 6.39 38.48
N GLU A 185 0.82 6.45 37.17
CA GLU A 185 1.33 7.66 36.48
C GLU A 185 0.29 8.81 36.41
N PHE A 186 -1.01 8.53 36.58
CA PHE A 186 -2.07 9.55 36.62
C PHE A 186 -2.47 9.97 38.05
N ALA A 187 -1.78 9.47 39.07
CA ALA A 187 -2.08 9.71 40.49
C ALA A 187 -1.05 10.61 41.21
N GLN A 188 -0.19 11.32 40.45
CA GLN A 188 0.72 12.37 40.94
C GLN A 188 0.38 13.70 40.27
#